data_AF-A0A368P7Z1-F1
#
_entry.id   AF-A0A368P7Z1-F1
#
_cell.length_a   1.000
_cell.length_b   1.000
_cell.length_c   1.000
_cell.angle_alpha   90.00
_cell.angle_beta   90.00
_cell.angle_gamma   90.00
#
_symmetry.space_group_name_H-M   'P 1'
#
loop_
_entity.id
_entity.type
_entity.pdbx_description
1 polymer ?
#
loop_
_entity_poly.entity_id
_entity_poly.type
_entity_poly.pdbx_seq_one_letter_code
_entity_poly.pdbx_strand_id
1 'polypeptide(L)'
;MKEYKVLWIDDDFNKDFDRLAYQNGIELVHYKTSKEGMAILESGMKTNYFDAVILDGLAYNESENEEHSIDGLINSLNKISELRQLKWFPVFVFTGELNKLEYKGDIKWVERFNVPIVIKGVDNKGFIEKVIAAADQQEITQLKHKYPNQFEICTNKYIGANHFERMIGLIKDIENPEKIKLAQDMLNPIRKIMEAILDKLNEIGLIPDEIRHVHGGISGSSYFLSGQNTSYEYYSELIHPMVAENIYRILNITQDGSHDNGKKLRADEYLSLSKNHNLYKSTIYLLLDIVDYMKEFIDDNSNIERNKAKWELKKEEEFLHKGIIAQDDNGNYFCDKYLLNKGYVERNNKIGDKIIIIESSENGVALLKELYPFFASKYKVS
;
A
#
# COMPACT_ATOMS: atom_id res chain seq x y z
N MET A 1 22.84 5.28 -6.51
CA MET A 1 23.25 4.47 -7.67
C MET A 1 21.98 3.91 -8.28
N LYS A 2 21.85 3.80 -9.62
CA LYS A 2 20.69 3.14 -10.22
C LYS A 2 20.72 1.65 -9.87
N GLU A 3 19.57 1.08 -9.56
CA GLU A 3 19.45 -0.33 -9.24
C GLU A 3 18.66 -1.07 -10.32
N TYR A 4 19.06 -2.30 -10.61
CA TYR A 4 18.50 -3.17 -11.64
C TYR A 4 18.22 -4.53 -11.03
N LYS A 5 17.07 -5.12 -11.36
CA LYS A 5 16.73 -6.48 -10.95
C LYS A 5 16.82 -7.40 -12.15
N VAL A 6 17.74 -8.35 -12.13
CA VAL A 6 18.01 -9.21 -13.28
C VAL A 6 17.71 -10.65 -12.91
N LEU A 7 16.86 -11.31 -13.70
CA LEU A 7 16.62 -12.73 -13.56
C LEU A 7 17.84 -13.48 -14.06
N TRP A 8 18.38 -14.40 -13.27
CA TRP A 8 19.48 -15.27 -13.69
C TRP A 8 19.12 -16.73 -13.48
N ILE A 9 19.05 -17.48 -14.60
CA ILE A 9 18.82 -18.92 -14.59
C ILE A 9 20.16 -19.63 -14.84
N ASP A 10 20.65 -20.35 -13.84
CA ASP A 10 21.93 -21.04 -13.85
C ASP A 10 21.86 -22.21 -12.87
N ASP A 11 22.40 -23.38 -13.21
CA ASP A 11 22.48 -24.50 -12.27
C ASP A 11 23.56 -24.28 -11.20
N ASP A 12 24.63 -23.54 -11.55
CA ASP A 12 25.75 -23.21 -10.66
C ASP A 12 26.07 -21.70 -10.62
N PHE A 13 25.54 -21.02 -9.60
CA PHE A 13 25.74 -19.59 -9.42
C PHE A 13 27.16 -19.23 -8.97
N ASN A 14 27.79 -18.32 -9.72
CA ASN A 14 29.11 -17.81 -9.38
C ASN A 14 29.05 -16.61 -8.41
N LYS A 15 29.51 -16.82 -7.18
CA LYS A 15 29.52 -15.79 -6.12
C LYS A 15 30.37 -14.56 -6.43
N ASP A 16 31.45 -14.69 -7.19
CA ASP A 16 32.28 -13.55 -7.58
C ASP A 16 31.57 -12.69 -8.62
N PHE A 17 30.82 -13.32 -9.53
CA PHE A 17 29.96 -12.60 -10.47
C PHE A 17 28.80 -11.91 -9.74
N ASP A 18 28.18 -12.56 -8.74
CA ASP A 18 27.15 -11.93 -7.91
C ASP A 18 27.66 -10.67 -7.21
N ARG A 19 28.84 -10.78 -6.59
CA ARG A 19 29.46 -9.64 -5.91
C ARG A 19 29.75 -8.51 -6.89
N LEU A 20 30.26 -8.83 -8.09
CA LEU A 20 30.54 -7.85 -9.12
C LEU A 20 29.25 -7.18 -9.62
N ALA A 21 28.19 -7.94 -9.88
CA ALA A 21 26.89 -7.44 -10.28
C ALA A 21 26.31 -6.48 -9.22
N TYR A 22 26.32 -6.90 -7.96
CA TYR A 22 25.86 -6.09 -6.84
C TYR A 22 26.62 -4.78 -6.69
N GLN A 23 27.96 -4.81 -6.83
CA GLN A 23 28.79 -3.61 -6.80
C GLN A 23 28.49 -2.62 -7.94
N ASN A 24 27.86 -3.08 -9.01
CA ASN A 24 27.43 -2.26 -10.15
C ASN A 24 25.92 -1.99 -10.15
N GLY A 25 25.23 -2.23 -9.03
CA GLY A 25 23.80 -1.95 -8.87
C GLY A 25 22.87 -2.97 -9.50
N ILE A 26 23.34 -4.18 -9.80
CA ILE A 26 22.49 -5.28 -10.26
C ILE A 26 22.22 -6.24 -9.10
N GLU A 27 20.95 -6.39 -8.74
CA GLU A 27 20.46 -7.49 -7.92
C GLU A 27 20.13 -8.68 -8.84
N LEU A 28 20.89 -9.76 -8.71
CA LEU A 28 20.63 -11.01 -9.41
C LEU A 28 19.62 -11.85 -8.62
N VAL A 29 18.55 -12.25 -9.29
CA VAL A 29 17.51 -13.12 -8.74
C VAL A 29 17.64 -14.48 -9.38
N HIS A 30 18.01 -15.45 -8.57
CA HIS A 30 18.49 -16.74 -8.99
C HIS A 30 17.39 -17.79 -9.10
N TYR A 31 17.42 -18.57 -10.17
CA TYR A 31 16.64 -19.79 -10.32
C TYR A 31 17.50 -20.88 -10.96
N LYS A 32 17.38 -22.11 -10.48
CA LYS A 32 18.19 -23.22 -10.98
C LYS A 32 17.58 -23.90 -12.20
N THR A 33 16.28 -23.73 -12.39
CA THR A 33 15.52 -24.40 -13.44
C THR A 33 14.86 -23.39 -14.36
N SER A 34 14.80 -23.71 -15.64
CA SER A 34 14.04 -22.97 -16.66
C SER A 34 12.58 -22.81 -16.24
N LYS A 35 11.95 -23.88 -15.77
CA LYS A 35 10.56 -23.90 -15.31
C LYS A 35 10.27 -22.86 -14.23
N GLU A 36 11.07 -22.82 -13.17
CA GLU A 36 10.84 -21.88 -12.07
C GLU A 36 11.09 -20.43 -12.49
N GLY A 37 12.16 -20.19 -13.25
CA GLY A 37 12.48 -18.86 -13.78
C GLY A 37 11.42 -18.37 -14.78
N MET A 38 10.86 -19.25 -15.60
CA MET A 38 9.78 -18.86 -16.52
C MET A 38 8.45 -18.66 -15.79
N ALA A 39 8.11 -19.50 -14.82
CA ALA A 39 6.93 -19.30 -13.98
C ALA A 39 6.95 -17.94 -13.27
N ILE A 40 8.13 -17.47 -12.85
CA ILE A 40 8.26 -16.14 -12.25
C ILE A 40 7.97 -15.01 -13.26
N LEU A 41 8.49 -15.11 -14.48
CA LEU A 41 8.25 -14.12 -15.55
C LEU A 41 6.79 -14.10 -16.00
N GLU A 42 6.13 -15.25 -16.05
CA GLU A 42 4.74 -15.40 -16.48
C GLU A 42 3.71 -14.84 -15.51
N SER A 43 4.07 -14.70 -14.23
CA SER A 43 3.13 -14.31 -13.17
C SER A 43 2.53 -12.89 -13.30
N GLY A 44 2.82 -12.15 -14.38
CA GLY A 44 2.24 -10.85 -14.75
C GLY A 44 2.71 -9.70 -13.86
N MET A 45 2.49 -9.84 -12.54
CA MET A 45 2.95 -8.90 -11.50
C MET A 45 4.47 -8.80 -11.42
N LYS A 46 5.20 -9.84 -11.84
CA LYS A 46 6.67 -9.87 -11.84
C LYS A 46 7.29 -9.68 -13.22
N THR A 47 6.49 -9.65 -14.28
CA THR A 47 6.98 -9.38 -15.65
C THR A 47 7.62 -7.99 -15.71
N ASN A 48 7.00 -6.98 -15.09
CA ASN A 48 7.58 -5.63 -15.00
C ASN A 48 8.62 -5.45 -13.88
N TYR A 49 8.78 -6.43 -13.00
CA TYR A 49 9.75 -6.39 -11.90
C TYR A 49 11.19 -6.49 -12.41
N PHE A 50 11.46 -7.42 -13.35
CA PHE A 50 12.78 -7.65 -13.91
C PHE A 50 13.15 -6.69 -15.03
N ASP A 51 14.41 -6.24 -15.05
CA ASP A 51 15.00 -5.36 -16.05
C ASP A 51 15.75 -6.12 -17.15
N ALA A 52 16.23 -7.32 -16.89
CA ALA A 52 16.85 -8.17 -17.90
C ALA A 52 16.79 -9.64 -17.48
N VAL A 53 17.15 -10.52 -18.41
CA VAL A 53 17.26 -11.96 -18.18
C VAL A 53 18.65 -12.44 -18.63
N ILE A 54 19.30 -13.21 -17.77
CA ILE A 54 20.54 -13.93 -18.03
C ILE A 54 20.22 -15.43 -17.96
N LEU A 55 20.61 -16.18 -18.99
CA LEU A 55 20.38 -17.62 -19.09
C LEU A 55 21.72 -18.34 -19.21
N ASP A 56 21.94 -19.39 -18.43
CA ASP A 56 23.07 -20.27 -18.65
C ASP A 56 22.92 -21.07 -19.95
N GLY A 57 24.06 -21.47 -20.52
CA GLY A 57 24.11 -22.27 -21.74
C GLY A 57 23.52 -23.68 -21.56
N LEU A 58 23.64 -24.25 -20.36
CA LEU A 58 23.18 -25.59 -20.00
C LEU A 58 22.55 -25.53 -18.60
N ALA A 59 21.25 -25.27 -18.54
CA ALA A 59 20.52 -25.23 -17.28
C ALA A 59 19.63 -26.47 -17.11
N TYR A 60 19.17 -26.72 -15.89
CA TYR A 60 18.05 -27.63 -15.67
C TYR A 60 16.79 -27.06 -16.33
N ASN A 61 15.97 -27.93 -16.91
CA ASN A 61 14.70 -27.57 -17.52
C ASN A 61 13.56 -27.58 -16.49
N GLU A 62 13.20 -28.75 -15.97
CA GLU A 62 12.07 -28.99 -15.08
C GLU A 62 12.47 -29.10 -13.60
N SER A 63 13.61 -29.74 -13.29
CA SER A 63 14.01 -30.00 -11.90
C SER A 63 15.51 -30.30 -11.78
N GLU A 64 16.09 -30.05 -10.61
CA GLU A 64 17.52 -30.34 -10.31
C GLU A 64 17.89 -31.84 -10.34
N ASN A 65 16.91 -32.75 -10.51
CA ASN A 65 17.16 -34.20 -10.58
C ASN A 65 17.50 -34.68 -12.00
N GLU A 66 17.41 -33.82 -13.01
CA GLU A 66 17.77 -34.16 -14.39
C GLU A 66 19.22 -33.75 -14.69
N GLU A 67 19.76 -34.16 -15.84
CA GLU A 67 21.04 -33.63 -16.30
C GLU A 67 20.84 -32.22 -16.86
N HIS A 68 21.74 -31.28 -16.53
CA HIS A 68 21.73 -29.97 -17.18
C HIS A 68 21.91 -30.15 -18.70
N SER A 69 21.08 -29.46 -19.48
CA SER A 69 21.07 -29.61 -20.92
C SER A 69 20.72 -28.29 -21.59
N ILE A 70 20.84 -28.25 -22.92
CA ILE A 70 20.41 -27.08 -23.67
C ILE A 70 18.88 -26.92 -23.70
N ASP A 71 18.12 -27.96 -23.35
CA ASP A 71 16.66 -27.90 -23.37
C ASP A 71 16.14 -26.83 -22.40
N GLY A 72 16.82 -26.66 -21.25
CA GLY A 72 16.52 -25.57 -20.31
C GLY A 72 16.64 -24.19 -20.97
N LEU A 73 17.76 -23.92 -21.64
CA LEU A 73 18.00 -22.68 -22.39
C LEU A 73 16.97 -22.48 -23.50
N ILE A 74 16.75 -23.51 -24.32
CA ILE A 74 15.82 -23.48 -25.46
C ILE A 74 14.41 -23.15 -24.99
N ASN A 75 13.94 -23.81 -23.93
CA ASN A 75 12.60 -23.58 -23.38
C ASN A 75 12.47 -22.18 -22.80
N SER A 76 13.49 -21.68 -22.10
CA SER A 76 13.54 -20.29 -21.62
C SER A 76 13.45 -19.29 -22.78
N LEU A 77 14.23 -19.48 -23.85
CA LEU A 77 14.22 -18.60 -25.02
C LEU A 77 12.88 -18.61 -25.77
N ASN A 78 12.28 -19.80 -25.96
CA ASN A 78 10.94 -19.93 -26.53
C ASN A 78 9.91 -19.17 -25.70
N LYS A 79 9.88 -19.42 -24.39
CA LYS A 79 8.92 -18.79 -23.49
C LYS A 79 9.08 -17.27 -23.44
N ILE A 80 10.31 -16.77 -23.35
CA ILE A 80 10.56 -15.32 -23.39
C ILE A 80 10.11 -14.74 -24.73
N SER A 81 10.31 -15.45 -25.85
CA SER A 81 9.83 -15.03 -27.16
C SER A 81 8.30 -14.92 -27.21
N GLU A 82 7.56 -15.83 -26.56
CA GLU A 82 6.11 -15.74 -26.41
C GLU A 82 5.70 -14.52 -25.58
N LEU A 83 6.43 -14.27 -24.48
CA LEU A 83 6.19 -13.14 -23.58
C LEU A 83 6.51 -11.76 -24.19
N ARG A 84 7.23 -11.70 -25.33
CA ARG A 84 7.55 -10.44 -26.02
C ARG A 84 6.31 -9.62 -26.40
N GLN A 85 5.14 -10.26 -26.56
CA GLN A 85 3.88 -9.56 -26.80
C GLN A 85 3.39 -8.75 -25.58
N LEU A 86 3.76 -9.19 -24.38
CA LEU A 86 3.41 -8.52 -23.12
C LEU A 86 4.48 -7.51 -22.71
N LYS A 87 5.75 -7.93 -22.75
CA LYS A 87 6.90 -7.09 -22.44
C LYS A 87 8.13 -7.57 -23.19
N TRP A 88 8.88 -6.62 -23.75
CA TRP A 88 10.21 -6.90 -24.28
C TRP A 88 11.25 -6.95 -23.15
N PHE A 89 12.06 -8.01 -23.14
CA PHE A 89 13.18 -8.19 -22.21
C PHE A 89 14.50 -8.21 -22.97
N PRO A 90 15.53 -7.48 -22.50
CA PRO A 90 16.91 -7.79 -22.81
C PRO A 90 17.25 -9.20 -22.30
N VAL A 91 17.71 -10.07 -23.19
CA VAL A 91 18.10 -11.45 -22.86
C VAL A 91 19.53 -11.69 -23.28
N PHE A 92 20.31 -12.33 -22.41
CA PHE A 92 21.69 -12.71 -22.65
C PHE A 92 21.91 -14.17 -22.31
N VAL A 93 22.69 -14.88 -23.12
CA VAL A 93 23.18 -16.22 -22.78
C VAL A 93 24.58 -16.07 -22.19
N PHE A 94 24.79 -16.56 -20.97
CA PHE A 94 26.06 -16.46 -20.25
C PHE A 94 26.57 -17.86 -19.95
N THR A 95 27.60 -18.34 -20.65
CA THR A 95 28.01 -19.76 -20.62
C THR A 95 29.51 -19.94 -20.47
N GLY A 96 29.94 -20.95 -19.71
CA GLY A 96 31.33 -21.41 -19.68
C GLY A 96 31.65 -22.48 -20.73
N GLU A 97 30.62 -23.02 -21.40
CA GLU A 97 30.72 -24.26 -22.18
C GLU A 97 30.33 -24.06 -23.66
N LEU A 98 30.71 -22.93 -24.24
CA LEU A 98 30.42 -22.59 -25.64
C LEU A 98 30.81 -23.72 -26.61
N ASN A 99 31.97 -24.35 -26.37
CA ASN A 99 32.46 -25.48 -27.17
C ASN A 99 31.50 -26.68 -27.17
N LYS A 100 30.78 -26.95 -26.06
CA LYS A 100 29.80 -28.05 -26.00
C LYS A 100 28.54 -27.72 -26.80
N LEU A 101 28.11 -26.45 -26.79
CA LEU A 101 27.00 -25.95 -27.61
C LEU A 101 27.34 -25.98 -29.11
N GLU A 102 28.57 -25.63 -29.47
CA GLU A 102 29.06 -25.69 -30.85
C GLU A 102 29.18 -27.13 -31.36
N TYR A 103 29.72 -28.05 -30.54
CA TYR A 103 29.95 -29.44 -30.93
C TYR A 103 28.67 -30.19 -31.31
N LYS A 104 27.55 -29.91 -30.62
CA LYS A 104 26.23 -30.51 -30.92
C LYS A 104 25.51 -29.83 -32.09
N GLY A 105 26.03 -28.70 -32.59
CA GLY A 105 25.38 -27.88 -33.62
C GLY A 105 24.24 -27.02 -33.08
N ASP A 106 24.03 -27.00 -31.77
CA ASP A 106 22.91 -26.35 -31.12
C ASP A 106 23.02 -24.82 -31.11
N ILE A 107 24.25 -24.29 -31.23
CA ILE A 107 24.48 -22.84 -31.29
C ILE A 107 23.72 -22.18 -32.44
N LYS A 108 23.57 -22.86 -33.58
CA LYS A 108 22.78 -22.39 -34.73
C LYS A 108 21.30 -22.24 -34.41
N TRP A 109 20.82 -22.95 -33.38
CA TRP A 109 19.45 -22.85 -32.92
C TRP A 109 19.28 -21.64 -32.01
N VAL A 110 20.22 -21.42 -31.08
CA VAL A 110 20.27 -20.22 -30.20
C VAL A 110 20.42 -18.93 -31.03
N GLU A 111 21.24 -18.95 -32.08
CA GLU A 111 21.43 -17.81 -33.00
C GLU A 111 20.12 -17.31 -33.62
N ARG A 112 19.10 -18.17 -33.77
CA ARG A 112 17.79 -17.78 -34.32
C ARG A 112 17.03 -16.79 -33.44
N PHE A 113 17.32 -16.75 -32.14
CA PHE A 113 16.71 -15.81 -31.20
C PHE A 113 17.36 -14.43 -31.25
N ASN A 114 18.50 -14.31 -31.95
CA ASN A 114 19.29 -13.09 -32.06
C ASN A 114 19.62 -12.50 -30.68
N VAL A 115 20.01 -13.36 -29.74
CA VAL A 115 20.41 -13.00 -28.38
C VAL A 115 21.94 -13.00 -28.26
N PRO A 116 22.56 -12.04 -27.55
CA PRO A 116 24.00 -12.07 -27.34
C PRO A 116 24.43 -13.27 -26.48
N ILE A 117 25.47 -13.97 -26.93
CA ILE A 117 26.13 -15.04 -26.18
C ILE A 117 27.44 -14.49 -25.60
N VAL A 118 27.64 -14.69 -24.30
CA VAL A 118 28.76 -14.19 -23.52
C VAL A 118 29.46 -15.34 -22.81
N ILE A 119 30.78 -15.38 -22.89
CA ILE A 119 31.59 -16.44 -22.30
C ILE A 119 31.95 -16.07 -20.86
N LYS A 120 31.63 -16.94 -19.89
CA LYS A 120 31.96 -16.78 -18.47
C LYS A 120 33.48 -16.62 -18.28
N GLY A 121 33.90 -15.58 -17.54
CA GLY A 121 35.30 -15.37 -17.17
C GLY A 121 36.16 -14.63 -18.19
N VAL A 122 35.61 -14.23 -19.35
CA VAL A 122 36.36 -13.47 -20.36
C VAL A 122 36.30 -11.96 -20.10
N ASP A 123 35.08 -11.40 -20.04
CA ASP A 123 34.85 -9.97 -19.78
C ASP A 123 33.55 -9.76 -18.98
N ASN A 124 33.58 -10.21 -17.72
CA ASN A 124 32.40 -10.11 -16.84
C ASN A 124 31.99 -8.66 -16.56
N LYS A 125 32.95 -7.72 -16.54
CA LYS A 125 32.67 -6.30 -16.32
C LYS A 125 31.99 -5.67 -17.53
N GLY A 126 32.56 -5.84 -18.72
CA GLY A 126 31.92 -5.36 -19.95
C GLY A 126 30.57 -6.04 -20.21
N PHE A 127 30.38 -7.28 -19.74
CA PHE A 127 29.08 -7.93 -19.77
C PHE A 127 28.05 -7.21 -18.89
N ILE A 128 28.38 -6.91 -17.63
CA ILE A 128 27.51 -6.14 -16.73
C ILE A 128 27.16 -4.77 -17.32
N GLU A 129 28.12 -4.08 -17.91
CA GLU A 129 27.88 -2.79 -18.58
C GLU A 129 26.89 -2.93 -19.75
N LYS A 130 26.96 -4.02 -20.52
CA LYS A 130 25.99 -4.31 -21.60
C LYS A 130 24.59 -4.62 -21.07
N VAL A 131 24.49 -5.38 -19.97
CA VAL A 131 23.20 -5.67 -19.32
C VAL A 131 22.54 -4.37 -18.86
N ILE A 132 23.29 -3.51 -18.18
CA ILE A 132 22.83 -2.19 -17.72
C ILE A 132 22.37 -1.34 -18.90
N ALA A 133 23.21 -1.23 -19.95
CA ALA A 133 22.89 -0.41 -21.12
C ALA A 133 21.62 -0.88 -21.84
N ALA A 134 21.39 -2.19 -21.94
CA ALA A 134 20.18 -2.74 -22.56
C ALA A 134 18.95 -2.58 -21.64
N ALA A 135 19.12 -2.75 -20.33
CA ALA A 135 18.08 -2.51 -19.35
C ALA A 135 17.60 -1.05 -19.38
N ASP A 136 18.54 -0.09 -19.44
CA ASP A 136 18.25 1.35 -19.46
C ASP A 136 17.44 1.80 -20.69
N GLN A 137 17.37 1.01 -21.75
CA GLN A 137 16.52 1.31 -22.91
C GLN A 137 15.03 1.06 -22.66
N GLN A 138 14.68 0.32 -21.61
CA GLN A 138 13.28 0.05 -21.28
C GLN A 138 12.64 1.22 -20.55
N GLU A 139 11.47 1.64 -21.05
CA GLU A 139 10.64 2.68 -20.43
C GLU A 139 10.39 2.38 -18.94
N ILE A 140 10.01 1.14 -18.61
CA ILE A 140 9.71 0.78 -17.22
C ILE A 140 10.93 0.88 -16.30
N THR A 141 12.12 0.53 -16.78
CA THR A 141 13.37 0.66 -16.02
C THR A 141 13.69 2.12 -15.76
N GLN A 142 13.53 2.99 -16.76
CA GLN A 142 13.70 4.44 -16.61
C GLN A 142 12.71 5.02 -15.59
N LEU A 143 11.45 4.58 -15.62
CA LEU A 143 10.44 5.00 -14.63
C LEU A 143 10.81 4.53 -13.21
N LYS A 144 11.30 3.29 -13.04
CA LYS A 144 11.78 2.80 -11.75
C LYS A 144 12.90 3.65 -11.16
N HIS A 145 13.83 4.11 -12.00
CA HIS A 145 14.90 5.00 -11.54
C HIS A 145 14.42 6.42 -11.24
N LYS A 146 13.39 6.89 -11.95
CA LYS A 146 12.80 8.21 -11.74
C LYS A 146 11.92 8.27 -10.47
N TYR A 147 11.28 7.17 -10.11
CA TYR A 147 10.34 7.06 -8.98
C TYR A 147 10.68 5.89 -8.04
N PRO A 148 11.91 5.83 -7.48
CA PRO A 148 12.41 4.65 -6.78
C PRO A 148 11.54 4.26 -5.57
N ASN A 149 11.24 5.22 -4.69
CA ASN A 149 10.45 4.98 -3.48
C ASN A 149 9.04 4.46 -3.80
N GLN A 150 8.45 4.98 -4.87
CA GLN A 150 7.10 4.62 -5.29
C GLN A 150 7.00 3.17 -5.78
N PHE A 151 8.08 2.61 -6.34
CA PHE A 151 8.14 1.20 -6.70
C PHE A 151 8.65 0.30 -5.57
N GLU A 152 9.56 0.77 -4.73
CA GLU A 152 10.09 -0.01 -3.60
C GLU A 152 9.02 -0.38 -2.57
N ILE A 153 8.03 0.49 -2.37
CA ILE A 153 6.92 0.19 -1.45
C ILE A 153 6.05 -0.97 -1.97
N CYS A 154 6.02 -1.24 -3.28
CA CYS A 154 5.23 -2.30 -3.90
C CYS A 154 5.87 -3.69 -3.71
N THR A 155 6.18 -4.04 -2.46
CA THR A 155 6.68 -5.35 -2.04
C THR A 155 5.87 -5.85 -0.86
N ASN A 156 5.91 -7.16 -0.59
CA ASN A 156 5.19 -7.76 0.55
C ASN A 156 5.70 -7.27 1.92
N LYS A 157 6.85 -6.58 1.97
CA LYS A 157 7.33 -5.90 3.17
C LYS A 157 6.45 -4.70 3.53
N TYR A 158 5.90 -3.98 2.54
CA TYR A 158 5.07 -2.80 2.75
C TYR A 158 3.64 -3.02 2.27
N ILE A 159 3.26 -2.58 1.07
CA ILE A 159 1.87 -2.57 0.61
C ILE A 159 1.49 -3.76 -0.30
N GLY A 160 2.43 -4.66 -0.59
CA GLY A 160 2.20 -5.84 -1.41
C GLY A 160 2.63 -5.69 -2.87
N ALA A 161 3.20 -6.76 -3.44
CA ALA A 161 3.70 -6.80 -4.82
C ALA A 161 2.58 -6.69 -5.87
N ASN A 162 1.35 -7.03 -5.50
CA ASN A 162 0.16 -6.89 -6.35
C ASN A 162 -0.21 -5.43 -6.69
N HIS A 163 0.37 -4.44 -6.00
CA HIS A 163 0.17 -3.02 -6.30
C HIS A 163 1.16 -2.46 -7.33
N PHE A 164 2.20 -3.22 -7.71
CA PHE A 164 3.24 -2.77 -8.63
C PHE A 164 2.67 -2.31 -9.99
N GLU A 165 1.85 -3.13 -10.63
CA GLU A 165 1.19 -2.78 -11.90
C GLU A 165 0.27 -1.56 -11.80
N ARG A 166 -0.38 -1.37 -10.64
CA ARG A 166 -1.21 -0.17 -10.40
C ARG A 166 -0.34 1.08 -10.36
N MET A 167 0.79 1.02 -9.65
CA MET A 167 1.75 2.12 -9.58
C MET A 167 2.33 2.46 -10.96
N ILE A 168 2.68 1.45 -11.76
CA ILE A 168 3.13 1.65 -13.15
C ILE A 168 2.08 2.42 -13.95
N GLY A 169 0.83 1.98 -13.92
CA GLY A 169 -0.25 2.62 -14.67
C GLY A 169 -0.40 4.09 -14.31
N LEU A 170 -0.42 4.40 -13.01
CA LEU A 170 -0.55 5.78 -12.52
C LEU A 170 0.63 6.66 -12.93
N ILE A 171 1.87 6.15 -12.82
CA ILE A 171 3.07 6.89 -13.24
C ILE A 171 3.08 7.10 -14.75
N LYS A 172 2.70 6.09 -15.54
CA LYS A 172 2.60 6.22 -17.00
C LYS A 172 1.60 7.30 -17.42
N ASP A 173 0.48 7.42 -16.71
CA ASP A 173 -0.53 8.44 -16.98
C ASP A 173 -0.01 9.87 -16.74
N ILE A 174 0.78 10.11 -15.69
CA ILE A 174 1.35 11.45 -15.47
C ILE A 174 2.52 11.77 -16.40
N GLU A 175 3.26 10.75 -16.84
CA GLU A 175 4.36 10.90 -17.81
C GLU A 175 3.87 11.06 -19.24
N ASN A 176 2.71 10.48 -19.57
CA ASN A 176 2.08 10.52 -20.89
C ASN A 176 0.61 10.97 -20.80
N PRO A 177 0.34 12.20 -20.33
CA PRO A 177 -1.01 12.66 -20.03
C PRO A 177 -1.95 12.69 -21.24
N GLU A 178 -1.41 12.74 -22.45
CA GLU A 178 -2.15 12.66 -23.71
C GLU A 178 -2.76 11.29 -23.99
N LYS A 179 -2.32 10.23 -23.29
CA LYS A 179 -2.83 8.85 -23.45
C LYS A 179 -3.99 8.54 -22.49
N ILE A 180 -4.31 9.44 -21.56
CA ILE A 180 -5.40 9.27 -20.60
C ILE A 180 -6.74 9.31 -21.37
N LYS A 181 -7.57 8.28 -21.20
CA LYS A 181 -8.88 8.17 -21.87
C LYS A 181 -10.03 8.63 -20.98
N LEU A 182 -10.30 7.88 -19.90
CA LEU A 182 -11.45 8.08 -19.01
C LEU A 182 -10.95 8.21 -17.57
N ALA A 183 -10.76 9.44 -17.10
CA ALA A 183 -10.15 9.69 -15.79
C ALA A 183 -11.00 9.24 -14.59
N GLN A 184 -12.33 9.19 -14.73
CA GLN A 184 -13.25 8.79 -13.66
C GLN A 184 -13.04 7.33 -13.22
N ASP A 185 -12.89 6.41 -14.18
CA ASP A 185 -12.68 4.98 -13.93
C ASP A 185 -11.29 4.68 -13.33
N MET A 186 -10.39 5.67 -13.37
CA MET A 186 -8.98 5.56 -13.03
C MET A 186 -8.65 5.99 -11.59
N LEU A 187 -9.64 6.40 -10.79
CA LEU A 187 -9.45 6.67 -9.35
C LEU A 187 -9.33 5.39 -8.51
N ASN A 188 -9.85 4.26 -8.98
CA ASN A 188 -9.88 3.01 -8.23
C ASN A 188 -8.46 2.44 -7.92
N PRO A 189 -7.48 2.44 -8.86
CA PRO A 189 -6.10 2.10 -8.54
C PRO A 189 -5.51 2.92 -7.39
N ILE A 190 -5.77 4.24 -7.35
CA ILE A 190 -5.30 5.14 -6.28
C ILE A 190 -5.91 4.70 -4.94
N ARG A 191 -7.23 4.49 -4.90
CA ARG A 191 -7.93 4.03 -3.69
C ARG A 191 -7.35 2.72 -3.15
N LYS A 192 -7.11 1.74 -4.02
CA LYS A 192 -6.55 0.44 -3.61
C LYS A 192 -5.16 0.57 -3.00
N ILE A 193 -4.30 1.44 -3.55
CA ILE A 193 -2.98 1.71 -2.96
C ILE A 193 -3.14 2.36 -1.58
N MET A 194 -4.04 3.34 -1.44
CA MET A 194 -4.31 3.98 -0.15
C MET A 194 -4.86 2.99 0.89
N GLU A 195 -5.77 2.09 0.52
CA GLU A 195 -6.27 1.05 1.40
C GLU A 195 -5.14 0.14 1.90
N ALA A 196 -4.21 -0.25 1.02
CA ALA A 196 -3.04 -1.06 1.40
C ALA A 196 -2.05 -0.31 2.31
N ILE A 197 -1.91 1.02 2.14
CA ILE A 197 -1.14 1.85 3.08
C ILE A 197 -1.82 1.83 4.46
N LEU A 198 -3.14 2.03 4.52
CA LEU A 198 -3.88 1.99 5.79
C LEU A 198 -3.81 0.61 6.46
N ASP A 199 -3.87 -0.48 5.68
CA ASP A 199 -3.66 -1.84 6.17
C ASP A 199 -2.27 -1.99 6.78
N LYS A 200 -1.24 -1.48 6.10
CA LYS A 200 0.13 -1.55 6.64
C LYS A 200 0.29 -0.73 7.92
N LEU A 201 -0.32 0.46 8.00
CA LEU A 201 -0.28 1.30 9.20
C LEU A 201 -1.04 0.65 10.39
N ASN A 202 -2.11 -0.09 10.12
CA ASN A 202 -2.79 -0.91 11.13
C ASN A 202 -1.92 -2.10 11.56
N GLU A 203 -1.30 -2.82 10.61
CA GLU A 203 -0.41 -3.96 10.89
C GLU A 203 0.75 -3.58 11.83
N ILE A 204 1.35 -2.40 11.65
CA ILE A 204 2.43 -1.92 12.52
C ILE A 204 1.92 -1.31 13.84
N GLY A 205 0.62 -1.37 14.13
CA GLY A 205 0.02 -0.88 15.38
C GLY A 205 -0.15 0.64 15.47
N LEU A 206 -0.03 1.36 14.36
CA LEU A 206 -0.26 2.80 14.33
C LEU A 206 -1.75 3.13 14.29
N ILE A 207 -2.56 2.32 13.60
CA ILE A 207 -4.02 2.46 13.53
C ILE A 207 -4.68 1.32 14.33
N PRO A 208 -5.63 1.60 15.24
CA PRO A 208 -6.36 0.59 15.99
C PRO A 208 -7.24 -0.31 15.10
N ASP A 209 -7.37 -1.58 15.47
CA ASP A 209 -8.21 -2.58 14.78
C ASP A 209 -9.69 -2.18 14.77
N GLU A 210 -10.15 -1.59 15.89
CA GLU A 210 -11.51 -1.11 16.09
C GLU A 210 -11.89 0.03 15.14
N ILE A 211 -10.88 0.70 14.55
CA ILE A 211 -11.08 1.70 13.51
C ILE A 211 -10.95 1.06 12.14
N ARG A 212 -9.92 0.24 11.90
CA ARG A 212 -9.62 -0.26 10.55
C ARG A 212 -10.64 -1.26 10.04
N HIS A 213 -11.16 -2.14 10.92
CA HIS A 213 -11.96 -3.31 10.55
C HIS A 213 -13.48 -3.13 10.73
N VAL A 214 -13.95 -1.91 10.92
CA VAL A 214 -15.39 -1.59 10.99
C VAL A 214 -15.90 -0.95 9.70
N HIS A 215 -17.23 -0.85 9.56
CA HIS A 215 -17.83 -0.10 8.46
C HIS A 215 -17.36 1.36 8.47
N GLY A 216 -16.89 1.86 7.33
CA GLY A 216 -16.29 3.19 7.25
C GLY A 216 -14.83 3.27 7.71
N GLY A 217 -14.16 2.14 7.91
CA GLY A 217 -12.79 2.10 8.46
C GLY A 217 -11.74 2.89 7.68
N ILE A 218 -11.92 3.11 6.37
CA ILE A 218 -11.03 3.98 5.58
C ILE A 218 -11.11 5.43 6.05
N SER A 219 -12.33 5.97 6.14
CA SER A 219 -12.56 7.35 6.57
C SER A 219 -12.24 7.50 8.06
N GLY A 220 -12.57 6.49 8.87
CA GLY A 220 -12.21 6.43 10.29
C GLY A 220 -10.69 6.45 10.51
N SER A 221 -9.94 5.69 9.70
CA SER A 221 -8.47 5.65 9.77
C SER A 221 -7.87 7.02 9.46
N SER A 222 -8.34 7.70 8.42
CA SER A 222 -7.88 9.04 8.07
C SER A 222 -8.15 10.05 9.19
N TYR A 223 -9.34 10.02 9.77
CA TYR A 223 -9.72 10.90 10.89
C TYR A 223 -8.95 10.59 12.17
N PHE A 224 -8.57 9.33 12.37
CA PHE A 224 -7.73 8.93 13.49
C PHE A 224 -6.28 9.41 13.32
N LEU A 225 -5.69 9.21 12.14
CA LEU A 225 -4.32 9.62 11.83
C LEU A 225 -4.12 11.14 11.94
N SER A 226 -5.16 11.95 11.74
CA SER A 226 -5.10 13.41 11.96
C SER A 226 -5.12 13.81 13.45
N GLY A 227 -5.24 12.86 14.38
CA GLY A 227 -5.31 13.13 15.81
C GLY A 227 -6.64 13.74 16.25
N GLN A 228 -7.70 13.61 15.45
CA GLN A 228 -8.99 14.26 15.68
C GLN A 228 -10.07 13.32 16.24
N ASN A 229 -9.80 12.02 16.35
CA ASN A 229 -10.78 11.07 16.88
C ASN A 229 -10.96 11.27 18.39
N THR A 230 -12.12 11.82 18.78
CA THR A 230 -12.42 12.19 20.17
C THR A 230 -12.51 11.00 21.12
N SER A 231 -12.70 9.79 20.60
CA SER A 231 -12.73 8.55 21.38
C SER A 231 -11.34 8.13 21.88
N TYR A 232 -10.27 8.78 21.41
CA TYR A 232 -8.90 8.44 21.77
C TYR A 232 -8.20 9.62 22.44
N GLU A 233 -7.23 9.30 23.29
CA GLU A 233 -6.17 10.20 23.71
C GLU A 233 -4.93 9.96 22.86
N TYR A 234 -4.21 11.04 22.53
CA TYR A 234 -3.00 11.00 21.73
C TYR A 234 -1.85 11.58 22.54
N TYR A 235 -0.80 10.77 22.73
CA TYR A 235 0.38 11.14 23.50
C TYR A 235 1.52 11.66 22.63
N SER A 236 1.45 11.41 21.33
CA SER A 236 2.36 11.98 20.34
C SER A 236 1.69 12.11 18.98
N GLU A 237 2.36 12.84 18.09
CA GLU A 237 2.01 12.83 16.67
C GLU A 237 2.07 11.40 16.11
N LEU A 238 1.00 10.97 15.44
CA LEU A 238 0.94 9.65 14.81
C LEU A 238 1.72 9.64 13.50
N ILE A 239 1.51 10.67 12.70
CA ILE A 239 2.08 10.89 11.38
C ILE A 239 2.16 12.40 11.14
N HIS A 240 3.09 12.86 10.30
CA HIS A 240 3.23 14.27 9.97
C HIS A 240 1.88 14.90 9.53
N PRO A 241 1.47 16.07 10.07
CA PRO A 241 0.12 16.59 9.87
C PRO A 241 -0.22 16.87 8.40
N MET A 242 0.77 17.27 7.60
CA MET A 242 0.57 17.47 6.17
C MET A 242 0.31 16.17 5.42
N VAL A 243 0.94 15.07 5.85
CA VAL A 243 0.70 13.76 5.26
C VAL A 243 -0.67 13.25 5.69
N ALA A 244 -1.08 13.46 6.94
CA ALA A 244 -2.46 13.17 7.38
C ALA A 244 -3.50 13.93 6.56
N GLU A 245 -3.27 15.21 6.28
CA GLU A 245 -4.14 16.04 5.44
C GLU A 245 -4.18 15.54 3.98
N ASN A 246 -3.03 15.14 3.43
CA ASN A 246 -2.96 14.56 2.08
C ASN A 246 -3.72 13.23 2.00
N ILE A 247 -3.59 12.36 3.01
CA ILE A 247 -4.36 11.12 3.16
C ILE A 247 -5.87 11.43 3.21
N TYR A 248 -6.28 12.43 3.99
CA TYR A 248 -7.68 12.83 4.07
C TYR A 248 -8.22 13.31 2.72
N ARG A 249 -7.48 14.17 2.02
CA ARG A 249 -7.88 14.71 0.71
C ARG A 249 -8.03 13.61 -0.33
N ILE A 250 -7.01 12.75 -0.47
CA ILE A 250 -7.01 11.71 -1.49
C ILE A 250 -8.13 10.69 -1.27
N LEU A 251 -8.43 10.35 0.00
CA LEU A 251 -9.53 9.45 0.33
C LEU A 251 -10.89 10.07 0.06
N ASN A 252 -11.09 11.36 0.37
CA ASN A 252 -12.36 12.03 0.03
C ASN A 252 -12.60 12.09 -1.48
N ILE A 253 -11.57 12.39 -2.28
CA ILE A 253 -11.68 12.43 -3.75
C ILE A 253 -11.97 11.04 -4.30
N THR A 254 -11.19 10.04 -3.90
CA THR A 254 -11.28 8.69 -4.46
C THR A 254 -12.53 7.94 -4.00
N GLN A 255 -12.98 8.15 -2.76
CA GLN A 255 -14.26 7.59 -2.28
C GLN A 255 -15.44 8.24 -2.99
N ASP A 256 -15.49 9.57 -3.09
CA ASP A 256 -16.57 10.28 -3.76
C ASP A 256 -16.67 9.90 -5.24
N GLY A 257 -15.53 9.83 -5.94
CA GLY A 257 -15.47 9.42 -7.35
C GLY A 257 -15.73 7.93 -7.61
N SER A 258 -15.78 7.09 -6.57
CA SER A 258 -16.09 5.65 -6.70
C SER A 258 -17.58 5.32 -6.53
N HIS A 259 -18.41 6.31 -6.24
CA HIS A 259 -19.86 6.17 -6.15
C HIS A 259 -20.51 6.89 -7.34
N ASP A 260 -21.40 6.21 -8.07
CA ASP A 260 -22.17 6.83 -9.15
C ASP A 260 -22.80 8.14 -8.66
N ASN A 261 -22.46 9.26 -9.34
CA ASN A 261 -22.86 10.64 -9.06
C ASN A 261 -22.23 11.35 -7.85
N GLY A 262 -21.20 10.81 -7.17
CA GLY A 262 -20.40 11.49 -6.12
C GLY A 262 -21.18 12.32 -5.09
N LYS A 263 -21.38 11.81 -3.87
CA LYS A 263 -22.36 12.38 -2.93
C LYS A 263 -22.07 13.81 -2.46
N LYS A 264 -20.80 14.15 -2.19
CA LYS A 264 -20.42 15.41 -1.52
C LYS A 264 -19.58 16.31 -2.42
N LEU A 265 -18.56 15.74 -3.07
CA LEU A 265 -17.65 16.50 -3.91
C LEU A 265 -18.07 16.48 -5.39
N ARG A 266 -18.92 15.52 -5.78
CA ARG A 266 -19.31 15.27 -7.18
C ARG A 266 -18.06 15.06 -8.05
N ALA A 267 -17.08 14.33 -7.51
CA ALA A 267 -15.78 14.12 -8.15
C ALA A 267 -15.91 13.34 -9.46
N ASP A 268 -16.78 12.33 -9.50
CA ASP A 268 -17.11 11.56 -10.71
C ASP A 268 -17.65 12.47 -11.82
N GLU A 269 -18.68 13.26 -11.52
CA GLU A 269 -19.25 14.25 -12.44
C GLU A 269 -18.21 15.29 -12.89
N TYR A 270 -17.40 15.81 -11.97
CA TYR A 270 -16.36 16.77 -12.32
C TYR A 270 -15.35 16.16 -13.31
N LEU A 271 -14.92 14.93 -13.09
CA LEU A 271 -13.99 14.23 -13.98
C LEU A 271 -14.62 13.90 -15.34
N SER A 272 -15.91 13.57 -15.38
CA SER A 272 -16.63 13.24 -16.61
C SER A 272 -16.88 14.46 -17.50
N LEU A 273 -17.17 15.62 -16.89
CA LEU A 273 -17.43 16.87 -17.60
C LEU A 273 -16.15 17.66 -17.92
N SER A 274 -15.05 17.40 -17.21
CA SER A 274 -13.81 18.13 -17.41
C SER A 274 -13.14 17.75 -18.74
N LYS A 275 -12.73 18.77 -19.49
CA LYS A 275 -11.93 18.60 -20.71
C LYS A 275 -10.44 18.31 -20.45
N ASN A 276 -10.01 18.37 -19.20
CA ASN A 276 -8.63 18.12 -18.80
C ASN A 276 -8.55 17.13 -17.64
N HIS A 277 -7.39 16.50 -17.48
CA HIS A 277 -7.15 15.49 -16.45
C HIS A 277 -6.44 16.06 -15.21
N ASN A 278 -6.58 17.36 -14.90
CA ASN A 278 -5.77 17.98 -13.84
C ASN A 278 -6.14 17.49 -12.44
N LEU A 279 -7.42 17.26 -12.13
CA LEU A 279 -7.81 16.67 -10.85
C LEU A 279 -7.23 15.26 -10.69
N TYR A 280 -7.33 14.43 -11.73
CA TYR A 280 -6.73 13.09 -11.72
C TYR A 280 -5.21 13.14 -11.52
N LYS A 281 -4.49 13.93 -12.32
CA LYS A 281 -3.03 14.09 -12.20
C LYS A 281 -2.62 14.61 -10.82
N SER A 282 -3.29 15.64 -10.30
CA SER A 282 -2.99 16.16 -8.96
C SER A 282 -3.27 15.14 -7.86
N THR A 283 -4.29 14.29 -8.04
CA THR A 283 -4.56 13.17 -7.13
C THR A 283 -3.44 12.12 -7.18
N ILE A 284 -2.87 11.84 -8.36
CA ILE A 284 -1.68 10.99 -8.49
C ILE A 284 -0.48 11.63 -7.79
N TYR A 285 -0.19 12.91 -8.03
CA TYR A 285 0.94 13.58 -7.36
C TYR A 285 0.80 13.57 -5.83
N LEU A 286 -0.42 13.73 -5.30
CA LEU A 286 -0.69 13.56 -3.87
C LEU A 286 -0.39 12.13 -3.40
N LEU A 287 -0.75 11.10 -4.18
CA LEU A 287 -0.39 9.72 -3.86
C LEU A 287 1.12 9.53 -3.82
N LEU A 288 1.85 10.04 -4.81
CA LEU A 288 3.31 9.87 -4.89
C LEU A 288 4.02 10.54 -3.71
N ASP A 289 3.55 11.71 -3.27
CA ASP A 289 4.04 12.42 -2.07
C ASP A 289 3.82 11.60 -0.79
N ILE A 290 2.60 11.06 -0.62
CA ILE A 290 2.30 10.18 0.52
C ILE A 290 3.21 8.94 0.50
N VAL A 291 3.34 8.28 -0.65
CA VAL A 291 4.14 7.06 -0.79
C VAL A 291 5.63 7.32 -0.53
N ASP A 292 6.14 8.46 -0.99
CA ASP A 292 7.53 8.86 -0.75
C ASP A 292 7.82 8.92 0.75
N TYR A 293 6.94 9.60 1.50
CA TYR A 293 7.03 9.66 2.96
C TYR A 293 6.84 8.29 3.64
N MET A 294 5.89 7.46 3.15
CA MET A 294 5.55 6.18 3.79
C MET A 294 6.73 5.23 3.88
N LYS A 295 7.64 5.26 2.90
CA LYS A 295 8.72 4.27 2.82
C LYS A 295 9.65 4.32 4.03
N GLU A 296 10.21 5.49 4.33
CA GLU A 296 11.08 5.68 5.51
C GLU A 296 10.26 5.58 6.80
N PHE A 297 9.06 6.18 6.80
CA PHE A 297 8.18 6.18 7.97
C PHE A 297 7.84 4.77 8.46
N ILE A 298 7.52 3.83 7.56
CA ILE A 298 7.20 2.44 7.95
C ILE A 298 8.44 1.75 8.52
N ASP A 299 9.63 1.96 7.95
CA ASP A 299 10.87 1.35 8.45
C ASP A 299 11.20 1.84 9.87
N ASP A 300 11.07 3.14 10.11
CA ASP A 300 11.32 3.79 11.41
C ASP A 300 10.28 3.45 12.48
N ASN A 301 9.09 3.03 12.06
CA ASN A 301 7.97 2.66 12.93
C ASN A 301 7.72 1.14 12.89
N SER A 302 8.76 0.32 12.76
CA SER A 302 8.65 -1.15 12.78
C SER A 302 8.33 -1.73 14.18
N ASN A 303 8.48 -0.96 15.26
CA ASN A 303 8.16 -1.40 16.62
C ASN A 303 6.69 -1.13 16.98
N ILE A 304 5.89 -2.21 17.03
CA ILE A 304 4.45 -2.16 17.30
C ILE A 304 4.12 -1.55 18.67
N GLU A 305 4.82 -1.96 19.73
CA GLU A 305 4.55 -1.46 21.09
C GLU A 305 4.80 0.04 21.20
N ARG A 306 5.87 0.53 20.55
CA ARG A 306 6.17 1.97 20.47
C ARG A 306 5.07 2.73 19.72
N ASN A 307 4.50 2.16 18.67
CA ASN A 307 3.42 2.79 17.92
C ASN A 307 2.11 2.83 18.71
N LYS A 308 1.77 1.73 19.39
CA LYS A 308 0.58 1.66 20.25
C LYS A 308 0.67 2.61 21.43
N ALA A 309 1.86 2.83 21.99
CA ALA A 309 2.07 3.80 23.07
C ALA A 309 1.77 5.26 22.68
N LYS A 310 1.55 5.57 21.40
CA LYS A 310 1.19 6.93 20.93
C LYS A 310 -0.27 7.30 21.20
N TRP A 311 -1.13 6.32 21.48
CA TRP A 311 -2.56 6.55 21.65
C TRP A 311 -3.18 5.59 22.66
N GLU A 312 -4.29 5.98 23.26
CA GLU A 312 -5.10 5.12 24.13
C GLU A 312 -6.58 5.35 23.85
N LEU A 313 -7.37 4.28 23.80
CA LEU A 313 -8.82 4.39 23.74
C LEU A 313 -9.31 4.97 25.07
N LYS A 314 -10.05 6.08 25.03
CA LYS A 314 -10.65 6.64 26.24
C LYS A 314 -11.60 5.60 26.82
N LYS A 315 -11.42 5.32 28.10
CA LYS A 315 -12.40 4.55 28.86
C LYS A 315 -13.74 5.29 28.76
N GLU A 316 -14.79 4.57 28.40
CA GLU A 316 -16.14 5.13 28.50
C GLU A 316 -16.31 5.69 29.91
N GLU A 317 -16.77 6.93 30.04
CA GLU A 317 -17.12 7.47 31.34
C GLU A 317 -18.18 6.53 31.94
N GLU A 318 -17.85 5.86 33.04
CA GLU A 318 -18.83 5.11 33.81
C GLU A 318 -19.97 6.08 34.17
N PHE A 319 -21.16 5.78 33.66
CA PHE A 319 -22.36 6.52 33.98
C PHE A 319 -23.28 5.62 34.80
N LEU A 320 -23.84 6.19 35.85
CA LEU A 320 -24.74 5.52 36.77
C LEU A 320 -26.10 5.23 36.13
N HIS A 321 -26.53 6.09 35.20
CA HIS A 321 -27.84 5.99 34.56
C HIS A 321 -27.95 6.81 33.27
N LYS A 322 -28.82 6.38 32.35
CA LYS A 322 -29.18 7.11 31.13
C LYS A 322 -30.69 7.22 31.04
N GLY A 323 -31.21 8.43 30.84
CA GLY A 323 -32.65 8.66 30.75
C GLY A 323 -33.00 10.01 30.16
N ILE A 324 -34.24 10.42 30.33
CA ILE A 324 -34.80 11.65 29.75
C ILE A 324 -35.18 12.61 30.88
N ILE A 325 -34.90 13.89 30.69
CA ILE A 325 -35.36 14.94 31.61
C ILE A 325 -36.89 15.06 31.50
N ALA A 326 -37.57 14.85 32.62
CA ALA A 326 -38.99 15.08 32.82
C ALA A 326 -39.21 16.09 33.95
N GLN A 327 -40.44 16.60 34.08
CA GLN A 327 -40.86 17.48 35.15
C GLN A 327 -42.15 16.94 35.78
N ASP A 328 -42.22 16.93 37.11
CA ASP A 328 -43.43 16.51 37.83
C ASP A 328 -44.42 17.69 38.00
N ASP A 329 -45.62 17.39 38.51
CA ASP A 329 -46.67 18.39 38.74
C ASP A 329 -46.28 19.46 39.78
N ASN A 330 -45.25 19.19 40.59
CA ASN A 330 -44.70 20.12 41.59
C ASN A 330 -43.56 20.98 41.03
N GLY A 331 -43.21 20.82 39.75
CA GLY A 331 -42.18 21.57 39.06
C GLY A 331 -40.75 21.08 39.32
N ASN A 332 -40.57 19.88 39.90
CA ASN A 332 -39.26 19.25 40.08
C ASN A 332 -38.81 18.60 38.78
N TYR A 333 -37.55 18.84 38.40
CA TYR A 333 -36.94 18.17 37.26
C TYR A 333 -36.30 16.86 37.70
N PHE A 334 -36.53 15.80 36.94
CA PHE A 334 -36.02 14.47 37.26
C PHE A 334 -35.64 13.68 36.00
N CYS A 335 -34.84 12.64 36.20
CA CYS A 335 -34.54 11.60 35.22
C CYS A 335 -34.72 10.26 35.92
N ASP A 336 -35.86 9.60 35.66
CA ASP A 336 -36.29 8.41 36.40
C ASP A 336 -36.22 8.63 37.92
N LYS A 337 -35.39 7.84 38.63
CA LYS A 337 -35.22 7.89 40.09
C LYS A 337 -34.29 9.01 40.59
N TYR A 338 -33.80 9.88 39.70
CA TYR A 338 -32.81 10.92 40.03
C TYR A 338 -33.42 12.32 39.94
N LEU A 339 -33.39 13.05 41.06
CA LEU A 339 -33.73 14.46 41.11
C LEU A 339 -32.60 15.30 40.48
N LEU A 340 -32.98 16.28 39.66
CA LEU A 340 -32.05 17.19 38.99
C LEU A 340 -32.10 18.59 39.61
N ASN A 341 -30.98 19.32 39.54
CA ASN A 341 -30.96 20.70 39.98
C ASN A 341 -31.78 21.60 39.04
N LYS A 342 -32.90 22.12 39.55
CA LYS A 342 -33.82 22.99 38.80
C LYS A 342 -33.11 24.13 38.05
N GLY A 343 -32.29 24.92 38.75
CA GLY A 343 -31.61 26.06 38.15
C GLY A 343 -30.55 25.68 37.12
N TYR A 344 -29.96 24.48 37.21
CA TYR A 344 -29.04 23.98 36.17
C TYR A 344 -29.81 23.51 34.93
N VAL A 345 -30.90 22.75 35.11
CA VAL A 345 -31.75 22.30 33.99
C VAL A 345 -32.27 23.51 33.23
N GLU A 346 -32.87 24.49 33.90
CA GLU A 346 -33.46 25.67 33.25
C GLU A 346 -32.46 26.53 32.47
N ARG A 347 -31.17 26.49 32.82
CA ARG A 347 -30.12 27.25 32.12
C ARG A 347 -29.47 26.50 30.97
N ASN A 348 -29.34 25.18 31.07
CA ASN A 348 -28.46 24.40 30.20
C ASN A 348 -29.18 23.29 29.43
N ASN A 349 -30.42 22.95 29.80
CA ASN A 349 -31.16 21.81 29.28
C ASN A 349 -32.65 22.15 29.09
N LYS A 350 -33.39 21.22 28.51
CA LYS A 350 -34.86 21.28 28.37
C LYS A 350 -35.51 19.93 28.66
N ILE A 351 -36.79 19.96 28.99
CA ILE A 351 -37.62 18.76 29.12
C ILE A 351 -37.55 17.99 27.80
N GLY A 352 -37.35 16.68 27.88
CA GLY A 352 -37.15 15.80 26.73
C GLY A 352 -35.70 15.58 26.32
N ASP A 353 -34.73 16.34 26.86
CA ASP A 353 -33.31 16.07 26.60
C ASP A 353 -32.92 14.71 27.18
N LYS A 354 -32.15 13.94 26.39
CA LYS A 354 -31.52 12.70 26.86
C LYS A 354 -30.25 13.07 27.62
N ILE A 355 -30.08 12.51 28.82
CA ILE A 355 -28.90 12.75 29.64
C ILE A 355 -28.29 11.44 30.13
N ILE A 356 -26.99 11.51 30.45
CA ILE A 356 -26.27 10.50 31.21
C ILE A 356 -25.85 11.08 32.56
N ILE A 357 -26.17 10.36 33.62
CA ILE A 357 -25.84 10.70 35.01
C ILE A 357 -24.52 10.04 35.33
N ILE A 358 -23.54 10.86 35.68
CA ILE A 358 -22.16 10.45 35.94
C ILE A 358 -21.95 10.26 37.44
N GLU A 359 -22.52 11.13 38.27
CA GLU A 359 -22.41 11.07 39.72
C GLU A 359 -23.78 11.33 40.37
N SER A 360 -24.04 10.63 41.47
CA SER A 360 -25.23 10.83 42.29
C SER A 360 -24.92 10.74 43.78
N SER A 361 -25.83 11.29 44.58
CA SER A 361 -25.84 11.18 46.03
C SER A 361 -27.24 10.80 46.49
N GLU A 362 -27.40 10.37 47.74
CA GLU A 362 -28.74 10.23 48.30
C GLU A 362 -29.46 11.58 48.31
N ASN A 363 -30.75 11.58 47.96
CA ASN A 363 -31.55 12.78 48.03
C ASN A 363 -31.75 13.20 49.50
N GLY A 364 -31.22 14.37 49.87
CA GLY A 364 -31.34 14.94 51.20
C GLY A 364 -32.70 15.57 51.51
N VAL A 365 -33.59 15.71 50.51
CA VAL A 365 -34.93 16.27 50.69
C VAL A 365 -35.89 15.16 51.11
N ALA A 366 -36.18 15.07 52.41
CA ALA A 366 -36.98 14.00 53.01
C ALA A 366 -38.33 13.75 52.30
N LEU A 367 -39.03 14.82 51.91
CA LEU A 367 -40.33 14.74 51.22
C LEU A 367 -40.26 14.19 49.79
N LEU A 368 -39.09 14.25 49.15
CA LEU A 368 -38.89 13.80 47.77
C LEU A 368 -38.13 12.48 47.68
N LYS A 369 -37.65 11.94 48.80
CA LYS A 369 -36.78 10.76 48.84
C LYS A 369 -37.50 9.48 48.39
N GLU A 370 -38.81 9.38 48.58
CA GLU A 370 -39.60 8.23 48.11
C GLU A 370 -39.76 8.22 46.58
N LEU A 371 -39.92 9.39 45.96
CA LEU A 371 -40.10 9.53 44.51
C LEU A 371 -38.75 9.57 43.77
N TYR A 372 -37.79 10.29 44.33
CA TYR A 372 -36.46 10.49 43.79
C TYR A 372 -35.43 10.17 44.87
N PRO A 373 -35.08 8.89 45.06
CA PRO A 373 -34.14 8.47 46.11
C PRO A 373 -32.73 9.04 45.92
N PHE A 374 -32.37 9.46 44.70
CA PHE A 374 -31.06 9.99 44.37
C PHE A 374 -31.13 11.43 43.87
N PHE A 375 -30.08 12.20 44.11
CA PHE A 375 -29.84 13.50 43.51
C PHE A 375 -28.66 13.40 42.54
N ALA A 376 -28.84 13.81 41.28
CA ALA A 376 -27.78 13.81 40.28
C ALA A 376 -26.86 15.01 40.52
N SER A 377 -25.66 14.74 41.06
CA SER A 377 -24.65 15.78 41.30
C SER A 377 -23.92 16.17 40.01
N LYS A 378 -23.79 15.25 39.05
CA LYS A 378 -23.16 15.50 37.75
C LYS A 378 -23.85 14.71 36.64
N TYR A 379 -24.24 15.40 35.59
CA TYR A 379 -24.81 14.80 34.38
C TYR A 379 -24.52 15.66 33.15
N LYS A 380 -24.61 15.07 31.96
CA LYS A 380 -24.47 15.77 30.68
C LYS A 380 -25.49 15.27 29.66
N VAL A 381 -25.75 16.06 28.63
CA VAL A 381 -26.59 15.64 27.49
C VAL A 381 -25.89 14.49 26.77
N SER A 382 -26.66 13.45 26.46
CA SER A 382 -26.21 12.23 25.78
C SER A 382 -26.00 12.42 24.29
#